data_AF-A0A4R7D868-F1
#
_entry.id   AF-A0A4R7D868-F1
#
_cell.length_a   1.000
_cell.length_b   1.000
_cell.length_c   1.000
_cell.angle_alpha   90.00
_cell.angle_beta   90.00
_cell.angle_gamma   90.00
#
_symmetry.space_group_name_H-M   'P 1'
#
loop_
_entity.id
_entity.type
_entity.pdbx_description
1 polymer ?
#
loop_
_entity_poly.entity_id
_entity_poly.type
_entity_poly.pdbx_seq_one_letter_code
_entity_poly.pdbx_strand_id
1 'polypeptide(L)'
;MRILYLIVFIGTWNLVFAQQIEQRILFIGDAGEINPMQKSLLVDAAGLVIAGKTQVFFLGDNIYPVGMGLEEEKAQLTASILQSQYSGFIERDVPVSFLAGNHDWDKSGSLGLRKVIAQANFLKSQHNSLLNFVPEAGTAGPVVKKFSDRVTAVLYDSEYWLFPHHANPDSALEGEVRKQFFADIATAIRENEGNAILFISHHPLRSYGEHGLTFSWRDHLFPLTRIWKPAYLPLPGVGSIFPLVRSTVLNSAEDLKHPVYKRFIRDMRQAVGTHKNIVFVSGHDHGLQWIVDQNFRQIVSGSGAKSSIIQPSKALKYQHNQQGFCVLDCMDDGSLDLSFYIEDKGRTTKAFQQIIYPN
;
A
#
# COMPACT_ATOMS: atom_id res chain seq x y z
N MET A 1 33.10 41.12 59.73
CA MET A 1 32.15 41.18 58.59
C MET A 1 32.38 39.97 57.70
N ARG A 2 31.47 38.99 57.70
CA ARG A 2 31.48 37.87 56.75
C ARG A 2 30.44 38.16 55.67
N ILE A 3 30.89 38.37 54.44
CA ILE A 3 30.03 38.58 53.27
C ILE A 3 29.70 37.21 52.71
N LEU A 4 28.43 36.83 52.78
CA LEU A 4 27.90 35.58 52.22
C LEU A 4 27.54 35.85 50.75
N TYR A 5 28.25 35.21 49.82
CA TYR A 5 27.89 35.25 48.39
C TYR A 5 26.72 34.31 48.15
N LEU A 6 25.55 34.87 47.84
CA LEU A 6 24.37 34.13 47.40
C LEU A 6 24.51 33.86 45.89
N ILE A 7 24.85 32.63 45.52
CA ILE A 7 24.85 32.19 44.11
C ILE A 7 23.39 31.90 43.74
N VAL A 8 22.80 32.78 42.92
CA VAL A 8 21.47 32.57 42.33
C VAL A 8 21.64 31.65 41.11
N PHE A 9 21.21 30.40 41.27
CA PHE A 9 21.11 29.45 40.17
C PHE A 9 19.84 29.77 39.36
N ILE A 10 19.99 30.46 38.23
CA ILE A 10 18.89 30.65 37.27
C ILE A 10 18.82 29.37 36.43
N GLY A 11 17.95 28.43 36.83
CA GLY A 11 17.66 27.26 36.02
C GLY A 11 16.90 27.69 34.77
N THR A 12 17.48 27.49 33.59
CA THR A 12 16.77 27.59 32.31
C THR A 12 15.89 26.36 32.16
N TRP A 13 14.58 26.52 32.33
CA TRP A 13 13.60 25.47 32.04
C TRP A 13 13.46 25.36 30.53
N ASN A 14 14.20 24.42 29.92
CA ASN A 14 13.91 24.02 28.55
C ASN A 14 12.63 23.18 28.58
N LEU A 15 11.51 23.81 28.24
CA LEU A 15 10.26 23.10 27.95
C LEU A 15 10.47 22.29 26.68
N VAL A 16 10.84 21.02 26.83
CA VAL A 16 10.80 20.05 25.73
C VAL A 16 9.33 19.65 25.59
N PHE A 17 8.65 20.21 24.59
CA PHE A 17 7.35 19.69 24.19
C PHE A 17 7.56 18.30 23.57
N ALA A 18 6.97 17.27 24.16
CA ALA A 18 6.95 15.95 23.55
C ALA A 18 6.08 16.02 22.29
N GLN A 19 6.65 15.70 21.12
CA GLN A 19 5.91 15.58 19.87
C GLN A 19 4.75 14.59 20.06
N GLN A 20 3.56 14.99 19.63
CA GLN A 20 2.37 14.15 19.73
C GLN A 20 2.00 13.58 18.36
N ILE A 21 1.50 12.34 18.38
CA ILE A 21 0.84 11.75 17.21
C ILE A 21 -0.45 12.52 16.99
N GLU A 22 -0.58 13.16 15.84
CA GLU A 22 -1.79 13.85 15.39
C GLU A 22 -2.75 12.83 14.77
N GLN A 23 -2.26 12.02 13.83
CA GLN A 23 -3.02 10.98 13.14
C GLN A 23 -2.17 9.70 12.99
N ARG A 24 -2.76 8.53 13.22
CA ARG A 24 -2.17 7.21 12.97
C ARG A 24 -2.88 6.54 11.80
N ILE A 25 -2.11 6.01 10.86
CA ILE A 25 -2.66 5.35 9.68
C ILE A 25 -2.11 3.95 9.56
N LEU A 26 -2.99 2.96 9.52
CA LEU A 26 -2.62 1.56 9.27
C LEU A 26 -2.84 1.25 7.80
N PHE A 27 -1.83 0.68 7.15
CA PHE A 27 -1.83 0.30 5.74
C PHE A 27 -1.69 -1.21 5.61
N ILE A 28 -2.74 -1.88 5.16
CA ILE A 28 -2.81 -3.35 5.09
C ILE A 28 -3.23 -3.78 3.68
N GLY A 29 -2.32 -4.24 2.84
CA GLY A 29 -2.63 -4.78 1.52
C GLY A 29 -2.76 -6.31 1.53
N ASP A 30 -3.44 -6.87 0.54
CA ASP A 30 -3.36 -8.30 0.21
C ASP A 30 -3.84 -9.20 1.37
N ALA A 31 -4.86 -8.73 2.09
CA ALA A 31 -5.45 -9.39 3.26
C ALA A 31 -6.67 -10.27 2.91
N GLY A 32 -6.96 -10.46 1.63
CA GLY A 32 -8.17 -11.13 1.13
C GLY A 32 -8.22 -12.66 1.28
N GLU A 33 -7.44 -13.24 2.16
CA GLU A 33 -7.50 -14.66 2.51
C GLU A 33 -7.52 -14.84 4.03
N ILE A 34 -8.49 -15.63 4.52
CA ILE A 34 -8.60 -15.95 5.94
C ILE A 34 -7.64 -17.09 6.28
N ASN A 35 -6.56 -16.77 6.98
CA ASN A 35 -5.63 -17.76 7.51
C ASN A 35 -5.24 -17.42 8.97
N PRO A 36 -4.64 -18.35 9.75
CA PRO A 36 -4.33 -18.11 11.16
C PRO A 36 -3.41 -16.91 11.40
N MET A 37 -2.44 -16.68 10.53
CA MET A 37 -1.51 -15.55 10.64
C MET A 37 -2.23 -14.23 10.36
N GLN A 38 -3.04 -14.15 9.30
CA GLN A 38 -3.85 -12.98 8.96
C GLN A 38 -4.81 -12.61 10.10
N LYS A 39 -5.47 -13.60 10.71
CA LYS A 39 -6.33 -13.36 11.89
C LYS A 39 -5.55 -12.76 13.06
N SER A 40 -4.40 -13.33 13.41
CA SER A 40 -3.56 -12.80 14.49
C SER A 40 -3.09 -11.39 14.18
N LEU A 41 -2.66 -11.15 12.94
CA LEU A 41 -2.15 -9.87 12.47
C LEU A 41 -3.20 -8.77 12.58
N LEU A 42 -4.45 -9.05 12.18
CA LEU A 42 -5.55 -8.08 12.25
C LEU A 42 -5.98 -7.79 13.69
N VAL A 43 -5.99 -8.80 14.57
CA VAL A 43 -6.27 -8.62 16.00
C VAL A 43 -5.23 -7.71 16.65
N ASP A 44 -3.95 -7.97 16.39
CA ASP A 44 -2.86 -7.17 16.94
C ASP A 44 -2.84 -5.76 16.34
N ALA A 45 -3.14 -5.61 15.04
CA ALA A 45 -3.29 -4.31 14.39
C ALA A 45 -4.40 -3.48 15.04
N ALA A 46 -5.55 -4.10 15.35
CA ALA A 46 -6.63 -3.46 16.11
C ALA A 46 -6.19 -3.08 17.54
N GLY A 47 -5.19 -3.75 18.10
CA GLY A 47 -4.54 -3.39 19.37
C GLY A 47 -3.65 -2.14 19.31
N LEU A 48 -3.25 -1.69 18.12
CA LEU A 48 -2.44 -0.48 17.91
C LEU A 48 -3.27 0.81 17.78
N VAL A 49 -4.60 0.70 17.88
CA VAL A 49 -5.53 1.81 17.73
C VAL A 49 -5.34 2.84 18.84
N ILE A 50 -5.18 4.09 18.41
CA ILE A 50 -5.30 5.29 19.23
C ILE A 50 -6.69 5.88 18.94
N ALA A 51 -7.55 5.89 19.97
CA ALA A 51 -8.93 6.36 19.85
C ALA A 51 -9.00 7.79 19.29
N GLY A 52 -9.88 8.01 18.31
CA GLY A 52 -10.08 9.32 17.65
C GLY A 52 -8.93 9.79 16.74
N LYS A 53 -7.80 9.08 16.70
CA LYS A 53 -6.63 9.44 15.87
C LYS A 53 -6.28 8.40 14.80
N THR A 54 -6.89 7.21 14.87
CA THR A 54 -6.52 6.10 13.98
C THR A 54 -7.49 5.96 12.83
N GLN A 55 -6.97 5.67 11.64
CA GLN A 55 -7.74 5.21 10.48
C GLN A 55 -6.99 4.08 9.77
N VAL A 56 -7.72 3.22 9.07
CA VAL A 56 -7.18 2.03 8.40
C VAL A 56 -7.48 2.09 6.90
N PHE A 57 -6.47 1.76 6.10
CA PHE A 57 -6.60 1.55 4.67
C PHE A 57 -6.23 0.12 4.31
N PHE A 58 -7.20 -0.57 3.71
CA PHE A 58 -6.94 -1.81 2.99
C PHE A 58 -6.54 -1.48 1.56
N LEU A 59 -5.30 -1.83 1.19
CA LEU A 59 -4.65 -1.35 -0.04
C LEU A 59 -4.98 -2.19 -1.29
N GLY A 60 -6.14 -2.83 -1.34
CA GLY A 60 -6.53 -3.71 -2.44
C GLY A 60 -6.18 -5.17 -2.21
N ASP A 61 -6.66 -6.01 -3.12
CA ASP A 61 -6.66 -7.47 -3.01
C ASP A 61 -7.35 -7.93 -1.73
N ASN A 62 -8.56 -7.40 -1.56
CA ASN A 62 -9.36 -7.57 -0.36
C ASN A 62 -10.11 -8.91 -0.36
N ILE A 63 -10.25 -9.56 -1.53
CA ILE A 63 -10.91 -10.87 -1.65
C ILE A 63 -10.18 -11.73 -2.69
N TYR A 64 -9.55 -12.80 -2.23
CA TYR A 64 -8.96 -13.81 -3.11
C TYR A 64 -9.93 -14.96 -3.44
N PRO A 65 -9.76 -15.62 -4.61
CA PRO A 65 -8.76 -15.32 -5.64
C PRO A 65 -9.23 -14.36 -6.72
N VAL A 66 -10.50 -13.94 -6.77
CA VAL A 66 -11.06 -13.19 -7.90
C VAL A 66 -12.13 -12.17 -7.48
N GLY A 67 -12.02 -11.59 -6.29
CA GLY A 67 -12.94 -10.54 -5.87
C GLY A 67 -14.31 -11.07 -5.40
N MET A 68 -15.25 -10.15 -5.26
CA MET A 68 -16.60 -10.43 -4.75
C MET A 68 -17.36 -11.43 -5.64
N GLY A 69 -18.01 -12.41 -5.02
CA GLY A 69 -18.95 -13.31 -5.69
C GLY A 69 -20.19 -12.55 -6.18
N LEU A 70 -20.65 -12.85 -7.39
CA LEU A 70 -21.86 -12.24 -7.96
C LEU A 70 -23.12 -13.10 -7.78
N GLU A 71 -22.94 -14.39 -7.50
CA GLU A 71 -24.01 -15.34 -7.16
C GLU A 71 -24.16 -15.39 -5.65
N GLU A 72 -25.39 -15.55 -5.15
CA GLU A 72 -25.73 -15.42 -3.72
C GLU A 72 -24.80 -16.19 -2.77
N GLU A 73 -24.61 -17.49 -3.00
CA GLU A 73 -23.74 -18.34 -2.16
C GLU A 73 -22.29 -17.82 -2.15
N LYS A 74 -21.74 -17.51 -3.33
CA LYS A 74 -20.37 -16.99 -3.46
C LYS A 74 -20.25 -15.60 -2.85
N ALA A 75 -21.25 -14.75 -3.04
CA ALA A 75 -21.31 -13.40 -2.50
C ALA A 75 -21.25 -13.42 -0.97
N GLN A 76 -21.98 -14.34 -0.34
CA GLN A 76 -21.98 -14.52 1.11
C GLN A 76 -20.61 -14.99 1.62
N LEU A 77 -19.97 -15.95 0.95
CA LEU A 77 -18.63 -16.40 1.29
C LEU A 77 -17.62 -15.25 1.19
N THR A 78 -17.61 -14.52 0.07
CA THR A 78 -16.65 -13.41 -0.14
C THR A 78 -16.91 -12.23 0.78
N ALA A 79 -18.18 -11.97 1.14
CA ALA A 79 -18.54 -10.97 2.14
C ALA A 79 -17.92 -11.26 3.52
N SER A 80 -17.87 -12.54 3.93
CA SER A 80 -17.25 -12.93 5.20
C SER A 80 -15.74 -12.65 5.23
N ILE A 81 -15.07 -12.69 4.07
CA ILE A 81 -13.65 -12.35 3.94
C ILE A 81 -13.45 -10.86 4.20
N LEU A 82 -14.28 -9.99 3.63
CA LEU A 82 -14.25 -8.55 3.91
C LEU A 82 -14.57 -8.26 5.38
N GLN A 83 -15.61 -8.89 5.93
CA GLN A 83 -16.00 -8.73 7.33
C GLN A 83 -14.86 -9.07 8.29
N SER A 84 -14.09 -10.12 8.00
CA SER A 84 -12.96 -10.50 8.86
C SER A 84 -11.87 -9.43 8.94
N GLN A 85 -11.75 -8.58 7.93
CA GLN A 85 -10.77 -7.50 7.85
C GLN A 85 -11.18 -6.27 8.68
N TYR A 86 -12.43 -5.82 8.58
CA TYR A 86 -12.83 -4.55 9.20
C TYR A 86 -13.45 -4.67 10.60
N SER A 87 -14.01 -5.82 10.98
CA SER A 87 -14.89 -5.91 12.17
C SER A 87 -14.22 -5.44 13.46
N GLY A 88 -12.97 -5.87 13.72
CA GLY A 88 -12.23 -5.48 14.92
C GLY A 88 -11.90 -3.98 14.99
N PHE A 89 -11.81 -3.30 13.84
CA PHE A 89 -11.60 -1.84 13.79
C PHE A 89 -12.91 -1.09 14.01
N ILE A 90 -14.01 -1.56 13.41
CA ILE A 90 -15.34 -0.97 13.59
C ILE A 90 -15.79 -1.05 15.06
N GLU A 91 -15.53 -2.17 15.74
CA GLU A 91 -15.79 -2.31 17.19
C GLU A 91 -15.03 -1.28 18.05
N ARG A 92 -13.98 -0.68 17.50
CA ARG A 92 -13.12 0.34 18.16
C ARG A 92 -13.37 1.75 17.63
N ASP A 93 -14.45 1.96 16.89
CA ASP A 93 -14.84 3.26 16.30
C ASP A 93 -13.76 3.83 15.35
N VAL A 94 -13.10 2.95 14.59
CA VAL A 94 -12.03 3.32 13.65
C VAL A 94 -12.56 3.36 12.22
N PRO A 95 -12.38 4.48 11.49
CA PRO A 95 -12.67 4.55 10.06
C PRO A 95 -11.82 3.55 9.26
N VAL A 96 -12.47 2.77 8.40
CA VAL A 96 -11.84 1.79 7.51
C VAL A 96 -12.17 2.12 6.06
N SER A 97 -11.15 2.24 5.23
CA SER A 97 -11.27 2.53 3.80
C SER A 97 -10.65 1.40 2.97
N PHE A 98 -11.36 0.93 1.97
CA PHE A 98 -10.92 -0.11 1.04
C PHE A 98 -10.58 0.51 -0.32
N LEU A 99 -9.38 0.24 -0.82
CA LEU A 99 -9.01 0.44 -2.22
C LEU A 99 -9.17 -0.88 -2.98
N ALA A 100 -9.34 -0.83 -4.30
CA ALA A 100 -9.39 -2.03 -5.14
C ALA A 100 -7.99 -2.48 -5.57
N GLY A 101 -7.74 -3.78 -5.57
CA GLY A 101 -6.60 -4.41 -6.25
C GLY A 101 -7.02 -5.23 -7.47
N ASN A 102 -6.05 -5.75 -8.21
CA ASN A 102 -6.32 -6.50 -9.44
C ASN A 102 -7.18 -7.75 -9.18
N HIS A 103 -7.04 -8.39 -8.02
CA HIS A 103 -7.90 -9.53 -7.66
C HIS A 103 -9.35 -9.11 -7.40
N ASP A 104 -9.59 -7.93 -6.82
CA ASP A 104 -10.94 -7.39 -6.63
C ASP A 104 -11.61 -7.09 -7.98
N TRP A 105 -10.80 -6.70 -8.98
CA TRP A 105 -11.17 -6.54 -10.38
C TRP A 105 -11.17 -7.85 -11.18
N ASP A 106 -11.64 -8.95 -10.58
CA ASP A 106 -11.75 -10.27 -11.25
C ASP A 106 -10.40 -10.80 -11.75
N LYS A 107 -9.29 -10.48 -11.07
CA LYS A 107 -7.93 -10.73 -11.56
C LYS A 107 -7.73 -10.17 -12.97
N SER A 108 -8.17 -8.92 -13.13
CA SER A 108 -8.21 -8.17 -14.40
C SER A 108 -9.10 -8.84 -15.48
N GLY A 109 -10.07 -9.65 -15.07
CA GLY A 109 -11.02 -10.35 -15.93
C GLY A 109 -12.22 -9.51 -16.34
N SER A 110 -12.98 -9.98 -17.33
CA SER A 110 -14.11 -9.22 -17.91
C SER A 110 -15.22 -8.85 -16.93
N LEU A 111 -15.32 -9.50 -15.77
CA LEU A 111 -16.31 -9.16 -14.74
C LEU A 111 -15.79 -8.16 -13.71
N GLY A 112 -14.56 -7.66 -13.85
CA GLY A 112 -13.89 -6.81 -12.85
C GLY A 112 -14.72 -5.61 -12.40
N LEU A 113 -15.25 -4.83 -13.35
CA LEU A 113 -16.11 -3.68 -13.04
C LEU A 113 -17.36 -4.08 -12.24
N ARG A 114 -17.98 -5.21 -12.57
CA ARG A 114 -19.18 -5.69 -11.84
C ARG A 114 -18.81 -6.12 -10.43
N LYS A 115 -17.66 -6.77 -10.24
CA LYS A 115 -17.22 -7.27 -8.93
C LYS A 115 -16.79 -6.16 -7.99
N VAL A 116 -16.05 -5.17 -8.49
CA VAL A 116 -15.64 -4.00 -7.67
C VAL A 116 -16.87 -3.18 -7.24
N ILE A 117 -17.86 -3.01 -8.12
CA ILE A 117 -19.14 -2.38 -7.77
C ILE A 117 -19.90 -3.22 -6.73
N ALA A 118 -19.97 -4.54 -6.88
CA ALA A 118 -20.62 -5.43 -5.92
C ALA A 118 -19.97 -5.35 -4.54
N GLN A 119 -18.64 -5.30 -4.48
CA GLN A 119 -17.87 -5.11 -3.24
C GLN A 119 -18.20 -3.77 -2.56
N ALA A 120 -18.17 -2.66 -3.30
CA ALA A 120 -18.51 -1.35 -2.75
C ALA A 120 -19.97 -1.28 -2.26
N ASN A 121 -20.91 -1.89 -3.00
CA ASN A 121 -22.31 -1.99 -2.61
C ASN A 121 -22.49 -2.81 -1.33
N PHE A 122 -21.75 -3.90 -1.17
CA PHE A 122 -21.77 -4.69 0.06
C PHE A 122 -21.29 -3.86 1.27
N LEU A 123 -20.19 -3.11 1.15
CA LEU A 123 -19.74 -2.24 2.25
C LEU A 123 -20.79 -1.17 2.58
N LYS A 124 -21.39 -0.55 1.56
CA LYS A 124 -22.45 0.44 1.72
C LYS A 124 -23.71 -0.15 2.37
N SER A 125 -24.06 -1.40 2.07
CA SER A 125 -25.23 -2.07 2.64
C SER A 125 -25.06 -2.42 4.12
N GLN A 126 -23.87 -2.27 4.70
CA GLN A 126 -23.67 -2.42 6.14
C GLN A 126 -24.19 -1.21 6.93
N HIS A 127 -24.58 -0.12 6.25
CA HIS A 127 -25.12 1.10 6.86
C HIS A 127 -24.22 1.69 7.96
N ASN A 128 -22.89 1.53 7.82
CA ASN A 128 -21.90 2.03 8.76
C ASN A 128 -21.06 3.14 8.10
N SER A 129 -21.11 4.36 8.64
CA SER A 129 -20.40 5.53 8.09
C SER A 129 -18.88 5.45 8.18
N LEU A 130 -18.34 4.55 9.01
CA LEU A 130 -16.90 4.32 9.14
C LEU A 130 -16.37 3.44 8.00
N LEU A 131 -17.22 2.72 7.27
CA LEU A 131 -16.83 1.86 6.15
C LEU A 131 -16.90 2.62 4.83
N ASN A 132 -15.78 2.66 4.12
CA ASN A 132 -15.64 3.40 2.88
C ASN A 132 -14.99 2.54 1.80
N PHE A 133 -15.42 2.72 0.55
CA PHE A 133 -14.72 2.23 -0.64
C PHE A 133 -14.21 3.44 -1.41
N VAL A 134 -12.89 3.53 -1.61
CA VAL A 134 -12.22 4.72 -2.14
C VAL A 134 -11.16 4.35 -3.18
N PRO A 135 -11.09 5.03 -4.33
CA PRO A 135 -12.10 5.96 -4.85
C PRO A 135 -13.45 5.26 -5.13
N GLU A 136 -14.45 5.99 -5.60
CA GLU A 136 -15.74 5.38 -5.98
C GLU A 136 -15.51 4.23 -6.97
N ALA A 137 -16.15 3.08 -6.75
CA ALA A 137 -15.93 1.88 -7.53
C ALA A 137 -16.18 2.11 -9.02
N GLY A 138 -15.23 1.68 -9.86
CA GLY A 138 -15.30 1.89 -11.31
C GLY A 138 -14.84 3.26 -11.78
N THR A 139 -14.36 4.12 -10.87
CA THR A 139 -13.74 5.40 -11.21
C THR A 139 -12.23 5.35 -10.98
N ALA A 140 -11.48 6.18 -11.70
CA ALA A 140 -10.02 6.18 -11.59
C ALA A 140 -9.49 6.95 -10.36
N GLY A 141 -10.32 7.83 -9.78
CA GLY A 141 -9.84 8.93 -8.93
C GLY A 141 -9.29 10.11 -9.75
N PRO A 142 -8.42 10.97 -9.19
CA PRO A 142 -7.94 10.91 -7.81
C PRO A 142 -8.96 11.49 -6.82
N VAL A 143 -8.90 11.03 -5.56
CA VAL A 143 -9.63 11.62 -4.43
C VAL A 143 -8.62 12.22 -3.46
N VAL A 144 -8.75 13.51 -3.16
CA VAL A 144 -7.90 14.20 -2.19
C VAL A 144 -8.55 14.16 -0.82
N LYS A 145 -7.81 13.68 0.20
CA LYS A 145 -8.26 13.63 1.59
C LYS A 145 -7.20 14.23 2.50
N LYS A 146 -7.57 15.22 3.32
CA LYS A 146 -6.69 15.73 4.38
C LYS A 146 -6.63 14.71 5.52
N PHE A 147 -5.43 14.31 5.90
CA PHE A 147 -5.19 13.48 7.09
C PHE A 147 -4.84 14.34 8.29
N SER A 148 -4.16 15.46 8.05
CA SER A 148 -4.04 16.57 8.99
C SER A 148 -3.81 17.88 8.24
N ASP A 149 -3.54 18.97 8.98
CA ASP A 149 -3.21 20.25 8.38
C ASP A 149 -1.92 20.21 7.55
N ARG A 150 -1.00 19.29 7.88
CA ARG A 150 0.32 19.13 7.24
C ARG A 150 0.47 17.87 6.39
N VAL A 151 -0.52 16.97 6.41
CA VAL A 151 -0.48 15.71 5.66
C VAL A 151 -1.73 15.53 4.82
N THR A 152 -1.55 15.36 3.52
CA THR A 152 -2.62 15.16 2.55
C THR A 152 -2.44 13.84 1.82
N ALA A 153 -3.52 13.11 1.60
CA ALA A 153 -3.54 11.91 0.79
C ALA A 153 -4.21 12.16 -0.56
N VAL A 154 -3.64 11.57 -1.60
CA VAL A 154 -4.19 11.46 -2.94
C VAL A 154 -4.42 9.98 -3.22
N LEU A 155 -5.67 9.56 -3.20
CA LEU A 155 -6.08 8.17 -3.40
C LEU A 155 -6.55 7.93 -4.81
N TYR A 156 -6.15 6.82 -5.43
CA TYR A 156 -6.57 6.47 -6.78
C TYR A 156 -6.64 4.97 -6.99
N ASP A 157 -7.50 4.55 -7.91
CA ASP A 157 -7.58 3.15 -8.33
C ASP A 157 -6.52 2.94 -9.41
N SER A 158 -5.44 2.26 -9.05
CA SER A 158 -4.38 1.94 -9.99
C SER A 158 -4.76 0.85 -10.98
N GLU A 159 -5.65 -0.07 -10.60
CA GLU A 159 -6.09 -1.16 -11.49
C GLU A 159 -6.96 -0.62 -12.61
N TYR A 160 -7.73 0.44 -12.38
CA TYR A 160 -8.44 1.15 -13.45
C TYR A 160 -7.52 1.47 -14.66
N TRP A 161 -6.24 1.77 -14.44
CA TRP A 161 -5.31 2.11 -15.53
C TRP A 161 -4.66 0.90 -16.21
N LEU A 162 -4.69 -0.27 -15.58
CA LEU A 162 -4.10 -1.53 -16.08
C LEU A 162 -5.17 -2.46 -16.66
N PHE A 163 -6.43 -2.29 -16.23
CA PHE A 163 -7.57 -3.12 -16.58
C PHE A 163 -7.85 -3.11 -18.10
N PRO A 164 -7.88 -4.28 -18.77
CA PRO A 164 -8.00 -4.36 -20.23
C PRO A 164 -9.44 -4.33 -20.75
N HIS A 165 -10.44 -4.49 -19.88
CA HIS A 165 -11.84 -4.69 -20.29
C HIS A 165 -12.74 -3.47 -20.05
N HIS A 166 -12.20 -2.25 -20.18
CA HIS A 166 -13.02 -1.05 -20.14
C HIS A 166 -14.07 -1.06 -21.24
N ALA A 167 -15.28 -0.58 -20.91
CA ALA A 167 -16.35 -0.42 -21.89
C ALA A 167 -15.95 0.54 -23.03
N ASN A 168 -15.09 1.52 -22.72
CA ASN A 168 -14.41 2.36 -23.71
C ASN A 168 -12.88 2.16 -23.55
N PRO A 169 -12.22 1.40 -24.45
CA PRO A 169 -10.78 1.15 -24.38
C PRO A 169 -9.93 2.42 -24.39
N ASP A 170 -10.42 3.49 -25.04
CA ASP A 170 -9.67 4.73 -25.19
C ASP A 170 -9.67 5.57 -23.91
N SER A 171 -10.62 5.39 -22.99
CA SER A 171 -10.73 6.26 -21.80
C SER A 171 -9.56 6.10 -20.81
N ALA A 172 -9.06 4.88 -20.62
CA ALA A 172 -7.94 4.63 -19.71
C ALA A 172 -6.55 4.84 -20.38
N LEU A 173 -6.47 4.67 -21.70
CA LEU A 173 -5.21 4.64 -22.42
C LEU A 173 -4.79 6.02 -22.96
N GLU A 174 -5.68 6.77 -23.62
CA GLU A 174 -5.34 8.04 -24.31
C GLU A 174 -6.41 9.14 -24.28
N GLY A 175 -7.57 8.84 -23.67
CA GLY A 175 -8.73 9.72 -23.67
C GLY A 175 -8.67 10.85 -22.64
N GLU A 176 -9.72 11.68 -22.66
CA GLU A 176 -9.86 12.85 -21.77
C GLU A 176 -9.83 12.47 -20.29
N VAL A 177 -10.30 11.27 -19.91
CA VAL A 177 -10.23 10.78 -18.52
C VAL A 177 -8.78 10.70 -18.03
N ARG A 178 -7.86 10.19 -18.85
CA ARG A 178 -6.43 10.12 -18.50
C ARG A 178 -5.81 11.52 -18.37
N LYS A 179 -6.14 12.43 -19.29
CA LYS A 179 -5.63 13.82 -19.24
C LYS A 179 -6.13 14.54 -17.99
N GLN A 180 -7.43 14.41 -17.71
CA GLN A 180 -8.05 15.01 -16.54
C GLN A 180 -7.46 14.45 -15.24
N PHE A 181 -7.29 13.13 -15.14
CA PHE A 181 -6.67 12.49 -13.97
C PHE A 181 -5.30 13.07 -13.63
N PHE A 182 -4.40 13.20 -14.63
CA PHE A 182 -3.08 13.76 -14.38
C PHE A 182 -3.11 15.29 -14.16
N ALA A 183 -4.07 16.00 -14.74
CA ALA A 183 -4.31 17.41 -14.42
C ALA A 183 -4.80 17.59 -12.97
N ASP A 184 -5.65 16.70 -12.49
CA ASP A 184 -6.16 16.68 -11.11
C ASP A 184 -5.04 16.33 -10.13
N ILE A 185 -4.16 15.38 -10.46
CA ILE A 185 -2.94 15.11 -9.68
C ILE A 185 -2.08 16.36 -9.57
N ALA A 186 -1.79 17.02 -10.70
CA ALA A 186 -0.96 18.22 -10.70
C ALA A 186 -1.62 19.34 -9.87
N THR A 187 -2.95 19.43 -9.89
CA THR A 187 -3.71 20.38 -9.09
C THR A 187 -3.65 20.04 -7.61
N ALA A 188 -3.88 18.78 -7.24
CA ALA A 188 -3.76 18.29 -5.86
C ALA A 188 -2.38 18.56 -5.27
N ILE A 189 -1.31 18.43 -6.06
CA ILE A 189 0.05 18.75 -5.62
C ILE A 189 0.20 20.26 -5.37
N ARG A 190 -0.24 21.11 -6.31
CA ARG A 190 -0.14 22.57 -6.18
C ARG A 190 -0.96 23.11 -5.01
N GLU A 191 -2.16 22.61 -4.79
CA GLU A 191 -3.05 23.06 -3.70
C GLU A 191 -2.57 22.62 -2.31
N ASN A 192 -1.67 21.65 -2.25
CA ASN A 192 -1.09 21.12 -1.01
C ASN A 192 0.43 21.29 -0.98
N GLU A 193 0.93 22.31 -1.68
CA GLU A 193 2.34 22.69 -1.62
C GLU A 193 2.72 23.03 -0.17
N GLY A 194 3.80 22.41 0.34
CA GLY A 194 4.23 22.53 1.73
C GLY A 194 3.77 21.40 2.66
N ASN A 195 2.71 20.66 2.30
CA ASN A 195 2.27 19.48 3.06
C ASN A 195 3.05 18.23 2.65
N ALA A 196 3.18 17.24 3.52
CA ALA A 196 3.54 15.90 3.08
C ALA A 196 2.36 15.31 2.29
N ILE A 197 2.62 14.80 1.08
CA ILE A 197 1.60 14.25 0.18
C ILE A 197 1.80 12.74 0.04
N LEU A 198 0.80 11.98 0.46
CA LEU A 198 0.76 10.53 0.36
C LEU A 198 -0.05 10.12 -0.88
N PHE A 199 0.59 9.49 -1.86
CA PHE A 199 -0.12 8.86 -2.98
C PHE A 199 -0.44 7.41 -2.62
N ILE A 200 -1.71 7.07 -2.46
CA ILE A 200 -2.16 5.78 -1.95
C ILE A 200 -2.93 5.05 -3.05
N SER A 201 -2.44 3.86 -3.42
CA SER A 201 -3.04 2.99 -4.45
C SER A 201 -2.71 1.53 -4.19
N HIS A 202 -3.21 0.60 -4.99
CA HIS A 202 -2.83 -0.81 -4.87
C HIS A 202 -1.44 -1.09 -5.47
N HIS A 203 -1.19 -0.60 -6.69
CA HIS A 203 -0.02 -0.96 -7.48
C HIS A 203 1.23 -0.10 -7.18
N PRO A 204 2.40 -0.73 -6.89
CA PRO A 204 3.65 -0.02 -6.59
C PRO A 204 4.32 0.62 -7.82
N LEU A 205 4.66 1.91 -7.80
CA LEU A 205 5.46 2.50 -8.91
C LEU A 205 6.91 1.99 -8.99
N ARG A 206 7.36 1.29 -7.94
CA ARG A 206 8.63 0.58 -7.88
C ARG A 206 8.56 -0.54 -6.83
N SER A 207 8.95 -1.74 -7.21
CA SER A 207 9.05 -2.86 -6.28
C SER A 207 10.24 -3.75 -6.63
N TYR A 208 10.76 -4.44 -5.62
CA TYR A 208 11.76 -5.49 -5.74
C TYR A 208 11.21 -6.89 -5.39
N GLY A 209 9.89 -7.00 -5.22
CA GLY A 209 9.20 -8.27 -5.07
C GLY A 209 8.95 -8.96 -6.42
N GLU A 210 8.02 -9.93 -6.40
CA GLU A 210 7.78 -10.81 -7.55
C GLU A 210 7.28 -10.07 -8.79
N HIS A 211 6.37 -9.10 -8.65
CA HIS A 211 5.82 -8.31 -9.76
C HIS A 211 6.80 -7.22 -10.26
N GLY A 212 7.89 -6.99 -9.52
CA GLY A 212 9.04 -6.23 -10.02
C GLY A 212 9.84 -6.96 -11.11
N LEU A 213 9.60 -8.27 -11.31
CA LEU A 213 10.30 -9.13 -12.27
C LEU A 213 11.84 -8.99 -12.17
N THR A 214 12.35 -8.83 -10.95
CA THR A 214 13.78 -8.82 -10.66
C THR A 214 14.28 -10.25 -10.46
N PHE A 215 15.32 -10.62 -11.21
CA PHE A 215 15.92 -11.96 -11.18
C PHE A 215 17.40 -11.83 -10.81
N SER A 216 17.86 -12.66 -9.88
CA SER A 216 19.25 -12.79 -9.46
C SER A 216 20.01 -13.76 -10.38
N TRP A 217 21.35 -13.72 -10.37
CA TRP A 217 22.16 -14.72 -11.06
C TRP A 217 21.83 -16.16 -10.65
N ARG A 218 21.41 -16.34 -9.38
CA ARG A 218 20.95 -17.62 -8.85
C ARG A 218 19.65 -18.06 -9.50
N ASP A 219 18.74 -17.15 -9.83
CA ASP A 219 17.50 -17.50 -10.56
C ASP A 219 17.81 -18.02 -11.97
N HIS A 220 18.83 -17.45 -12.63
CA HIS A 220 19.26 -17.89 -13.96
C HIS A 220 19.97 -19.25 -13.95
N LEU A 221 20.72 -19.55 -12.88
CA LEU A 221 21.50 -20.77 -12.76
C LEU A 221 20.74 -21.88 -12.04
N PHE A 222 19.89 -21.57 -11.06
CA PHE A 222 19.18 -22.50 -10.19
C PHE A 222 17.69 -22.12 -10.06
N PRO A 223 16.91 -22.14 -11.16
CA PRO A 223 15.53 -21.63 -11.18
C PRO A 223 14.60 -22.36 -10.21
N LEU A 224 14.84 -23.65 -9.96
CA LEU A 224 14.05 -24.47 -9.04
C LEU A 224 14.15 -24.01 -7.58
N THR A 225 15.18 -23.23 -7.23
CA THR A 225 15.34 -22.69 -5.88
C THR A 225 14.24 -21.69 -5.46
N ARG A 226 13.50 -21.14 -6.43
CA ARG A 226 12.31 -20.31 -6.15
C ARG A 226 11.12 -21.13 -5.64
N ILE A 227 10.99 -22.38 -6.09
CA ILE A 227 9.89 -23.28 -5.72
C ILE A 227 10.26 -24.08 -4.47
N TRP A 228 11.50 -24.58 -4.43
CA TRP A 228 12.01 -25.37 -3.31
C TRP A 228 13.43 -24.92 -2.98
N LYS A 229 13.61 -24.20 -1.86
CA LYS A 229 14.89 -23.58 -1.46
C LYS A 229 16.12 -24.51 -1.51
N PRO A 230 16.03 -25.83 -1.22
CA PRO A 230 17.15 -26.77 -1.32
C PRO A 230 17.53 -27.17 -2.77
N ALA A 231 16.72 -26.83 -3.77
CA ALA A 231 16.86 -27.31 -5.15
C ALA A 231 17.99 -26.63 -5.94
N TYR A 232 19.24 -26.72 -5.48
CA TYR A 232 20.43 -26.19 -6.16
C TYR A 232 20.87 -27.06 -7.35
N LEU A 233 19.94 -27.39 -8.24
CA LEU A 233 20.26 -28.06 -9.50
C LEU A 233 20.59 -27.00 -10.56
N PRO A 234 21.85 -26.90 -11.04
CA PRO A 234 22.21 -25.90 -12.03
C PRO A 234 21.56 -26.26 -13.37
N LEU A 235 20.75 -25.35 -13.90
CA LEU A 235 20.05 -25.47 -15.18
C LEU A 235 20.37 -24.26 -16.07
N PRO A 236 21.62 -24.07 -16.52
CA PRO A 236 21.98 -22.98 -17.42
C PRO A 236 21.18 -23.06 -18.73
N GLY A 237 20.81 -21.91 -19.31
CA GLY A 237 19.89 -21.85 -20.44
C GLY A 237 18.44 -21.97 -20.01
N VAL A 238 18.02 -23.12 -19.44
CA VAL A 238 16.64 -23.37 -18.99
C VAL A 238 16.20 -22.40 -17.89
N GLY A 239 17.09 -22.09 -16.94
CA GLY A 239 16.84 -21.08 -15.90
C GLY A 239 16.77 -19.66 -16.42
N SER A 240 17.22 -19.37 -17.64
CA SER A 240 17.00 -18.07 -18.31
C SER A 240 15.74 -18.05 -19.17
N ILE A 241 15.21 -19.23 -19.56
CA ILE A 241 13.92 -19.35 -20.25
C ILE A 241 12.78 -18.93 -19.32
N PHE A 242 12.79 -19.32 -18.03
CA PHE A 242 11.70 -18.95 -17.12
C PHE A 242 11.57 -17.44 -16.88
N PRO A 243 12.63 -16.68 -16.53
CA PRO A 243 12.61 -15.22 -16.49
C PRO A 243 12.18 -14.58 -17.82
N LEU A 244 12.66 -15.13 -18.95
CA LEU A 244 12.30 -14.63 -20.28
C LEU A 244 10.81 -14.85 -20.56
N VAL A 245 10.29 -16.07 -20.40
CA VAL A 245 8.87 -16.43 -20.59
C VAL A 245 7.99 -15.62 -19.63
N ARG A 246 8.35 -15.50 -18.35
CA ARG A 246 7.58 -14.71 -17.36
C ARG A 246 7.51 -13.23 -17.74
N SER A 247 8.59 -12.67 -18.29
CA SER A 247 8.66 -11.26 -18.68
C SER A 247 8.19 -10.95 -20.11
N THR A 248 7.97 -11.97 -20.95
CA THR A 248 7.58 -11.79 -22.36
C THR A 248 6.25 -12.46 -22.70
N VAL A 249 6.10 -13.76 -22.44
CA VAL A 249 4.94 -14.58 -22.82
C VAL A 249 3.83 -14.54 -21.76
N LEU A 250 4.20 -14.57 -20.47
CA LEU A 250 3.28 -14.41 -19.33
C LEU A 250 3.27 -12.97 -18.82
N ASN A 251 3.54 -12.02 -19.72
CA ASN A 251 3.61 -10.59 -19.42
C ASN A 251 2.21 -10.10 -19.00
N SER A 252 2.02 -9.90 -17.70
CA SER A 252 0.76 -9.42 -17.14
C SER A 252 0.77 -7.90 -17.11
N ALA A 253 -0.39 -7.25 -17.30
CA ALA A 253 -0.51 -5.81 -17.09
C ALA A 253 -0.09 -5.39 -15.67
N GLU A 254 -0.24 -6.32 -14.73
CA GLU A 254 0.15 -6.25 -13.32
C GLU A 254 1.67 -6.19 -13.07
N ASP A 255 2.52 -6.50 -14.05
CA ASP A 255 3.96 -6.49 -13.85
C ASP A 255 4.61 -5.15 -14.24
N LEU A 256 5.59 -4.69 -13.47
CA LEU A 256 6.26 -3.39 -13.69
C LEU A 256 6.92 -3.22 -15.06
N LYS A 257 7.20 -4.33 -15.77
CA LYS A 257 7.83 -4.30 -17.10
C LYS A 257 6.79 -4.22 -18.23
N HIS A 258 5.50 -4.36 -17.94
CA HIS A 258 4.45 -4.29 -18.94
C HIS A 258 4.36 -2.89 -19.56
N PRO A 259 4.15 -2.74 -20.89
CA PRO A 259 4.11 -1.44 -21.55
C PRO A 259 3.06 -0.48 -20.98
N VAL A 260 1.86 -0.97 -20.68
CA VAL A 260 0.76 -0.15 -20.10
C VAL A 260 1.16 0.37 -18.72
N TYR A 261 1.70 -0.49 -17.87
CA TYR A 261 2.11 -0.11 -16.53
C TYR A 261 3.31 0.83 -16.54
N LYS A 262 4.32 0.56 -17.37
CA LYS A 262 5.44 1.49 -17.61
C LYS A 262 4.98 2.88 -18.05
N ARG A 263 3.99 2.94 -18.95
CA ARG A 263 3.40 4.20 -19.41
C ARG A 263 2.74 4.93 -18.24
N PHE A 264 1.94 4.23 -17.44
CA PHE A 264 1.33 4.79 -16.24
C PHE A 264 2.37 5.34 -15.25
N ILE A 265 3.41 4.57 -14.93
CA ILE A 265 4.50 5.00 -14.04
C ILE A 265 5.21 6.24 -14.60
N ARG A 266 5.47 6.28 -15.91
CA ARG A 266 6.10 7.43 -16.56
C ARG A 266 5.23 8.68 -16.43
N ASP A 267 3.96 8.58 -16.79
CA ASP A 267 3.03 9.72 -16.79
C ASP A 267 2.80 10.21 -15.34
N MET A 268 2.70 9.31 -14.37
CA MET A 268 2.63 9.64 -12.94
C MET A 268 3.89 10.36 -12.46
N ARG A 269 5.09 9.86 -12.80
CA ARG A 269 6.35 10.55 -12.47
C ARG A 269 6.47 11.92 -13.12
N GLN A 270 5.92 12.08 -14.34
CA GLN A 270 5.89 13.38 -15.01
C GLN A 270 4.94 14.36 -14.31
N ALA A 271 3.74 13.90 -13.92
CA ALA A 271 2.77 14.72 -13.19
C ALA A 271 3.29 15.13 -11.81
N VAL A 272 3.99 14.21 -11.13
CA VAL A 272 4.63 14.47 -9.83
C VAL A 272 5.89 15.34 -9.95
N GLY A 273 6.61 15.27 -11.07
CA GLY A 273 7.78 16.11 -11.31
C GLY A 273 8.88 15.93 -10.27
N THR A 274 9.42 17.04 -9.76
CA THR A 274 10.56 17.06 -8.83
C THR A 274 10.17 17.36 -7.37
N HIS A 275 8.89 17.29 -7.05
CA HIS A 275 8.39 17.55 -5.69
C HIS A 275 8.96 16.52 -4.70
N LYS A 276 9.50 17.00 -3.58
CA LYS A 276 10.26 16.18 -2.60
C LYS A 276 9.42 15.72 -1.41
N ASN A 277 8.24 16.29 -1.25
CA ASN A 277 7.28 16.08 -0.18
C ASN A 277 6.32 14.91 -0.45
N ILE A 278 6.66 14.02 -1.39
CA ILE A 278 5.78 12.94 -1.85
C ILE A 278 6.28 11.57 -1.37
N VAL A 279 5.35 10.77 -0.87
CA VAL A 279 5.55 9.36 -0.54
C VAL A 279 4.46 8.53 -1.21
N PHE A 280 4.84 7.53 -1.99
CA PHE A 280 3.91 6.54 -2.53
C PHE A 280 3.68 5.42 -1.52
N VAL A 281 2.44 4.93 -1.43
CA VAL A 281 2.03 3.85 -0.53
C VAL A 281 1.21 2.84 -1.33
N SER A 282 1.63 1.58 -1.32
CA SER A 282 1.02 0.53 -2.14
C SER A 282 0.97 -0.85 -1.48
N GLY A 283 0.17 -1.76 -2.03
CA GLY A 283 0.14 -3.20 -1.71
C GLY A 283 0.76 -4.03 -2.84
N HIS A 284 0.03 -5.04 -3.31
CA HIS A 284 0.23 -5.87 -4.53
C HIS A 284 1.44 -6.81 -4.50
N ASP A 285 2.62 -6.27 -4.19
CA ASP A 285 3.78 -7.12 -3.98
C ASP A 285 3.70 -7.73 -2.59
N HIS A 286 3.68 -9.07 -2.54
CA HIS A 286 3.49 -9.82 -1.30
C HIS A 286 4.68 -9.70 -0.33
N GLY A 287 4.85 -8.55 0.31
CA GLY A 287 5.93 -8.25 1.22
C GLY A 287 5.93 -6.79 1.68
N LEU A 288 6.82 -6.48 2.61
CA LEU A 288 7.00 -5.15 3.18
C LEU A 288 8.27 -4.52 2.63
N GLN A 289 8.19 -3.29 2.11
CA GLN A 289 9.35 -2.59 1.56
C GLN A 289 9.31 -1.11 1.90
N TRP A 290 10.47 -0.56 2.28
CA TRP A 290 10.72 0.87 2.30
C TRP A 290 11.79 1.19 1.26
N ILE A 291 11.38 1.87 0.20
CA ILE A 291 12.20 2.13 -0.98
C ILE A 291 12.50 3.63 -1.04
N VAL A 292 13.79 3.96 -1.05
CA VAL A 292 14.28 5.34 -1.16
C VAL A 292 15.37 5.41 -2.23
N ASP A 293 15.12 6.21 -3.26
CA ASP A 293 16.08 6.47 -4.33
C ASP A 293 15.96 7.92 -4.82
N GLN A 294 16.99 8.73 -4.58
CA GLN A 294 16.99 10.16 -4.85
C GLN A 294 15.76 10.86 -4.22
N ASN A 295 14.88 11.43 -5.03
CA ASN A 295 13.64 12.08 -4.58
C ASN A 295 12.44 11.11 -4.53
N PHE A 296 12.61 9.85 -4.93
CA PHE A 296 11.54 8.86 -4.94
C PHE A 296 11.49 8.11 -3.60
N ARG A 297 10.29 8.04 -3.03
CA ARG A 297 10.00 7.37 -1.76
C ARG A 297 8.76 6.49 -1.94
N GLN A 298 8.86 5.22 -1.59
CA GLN A 298 7.71 4.31 -1.66
C GLN A 298 7.69 3.31 -0.51
N ILE A 299 6.51 3.16 0.08
CA ILE A 299 6.14 2.14 1.04
C ILE A 299 5.35 1.06 0.29
N VAL A 300 5.75 -0.20 0.44
CA VAL A 300 4.96 -1.36 0.02
C VAL A 300 4.53 -2.11 1.27
N SER A 301 3.23 -2.34 1.42
CA SER A 301 2.58 -3.04 2.54
C SER A 301 1.61 -4.10 2.02
N GLY A 302 2.08 -4.99 1.14
CA GLY A 302 1.25 -5.99 0.46
C GLY A 302 1.25 -7.36 1.11
N SER A 303 1.46 -7.45 2.43
CA SER A 303 1.76 -8.72 3.11
C SER A 303 0.68 -9.12 4.12
N GLY A 304 -0.58 -8.74 3.93
CA GLY A 304 -1.65 -9.00 4.90
C GLY A 304 -2.00 -10.50 5.05
N ALA A 305 -1.91 -11.27 3.96
CA ALA A 305 -2.17 -12.71 3.97
C ALA A 305 -1.17 -13.54 3.14
N LYS A 306 -0.36 -12.91 2.30
CA LYS A 306 0.59 -13.58 1.39
C LYS A 306 2.04 -13.16 1.62
N SER A 307 2.97 -13.90 1.01
CA SER A 307 4.40 -13.58 1.04
C SER A 307 5.09 -13.98 -0.27
N SER A 308 6.13 -13.23 -0.64
CA SER A 308 6.94 -13.45 -1.84
C SER A 308 8.40 -13.07 -1.58
N ILE A 309 9.29 -13.50 -2.47
CA ILE A 309 10.71 -13.17 -2.38
C ILE A 309 10.93 -11.72 -2.81
N ILE A 310 11.65 -10.96 -1.96
CA ILE A 310 12.13 -9.61 -2.28
C ILE A 310 13.62 -9.69 -2.63
N GLN A 311 14.00 -9.15 -3.78
CA GLN A 311 15.38 -9.11 -4.24
C GLN A 311 16.16 -7.96 -3.57
N PRO A 312 17.40 -8.20 -3.13
CA PRO A 312 18.22 -7.13 -2.53
C PRO A 312 18.46 -5.96 -3.50
N SER A 313 18.42 -4.73 -2.97
CA SER A 313 18.70 -3.51 -3.73
C SER A 313 19.24 -2.42 -2.81
N LYS A 314 20.10 -1.53 -3.32
CA LYS A 314 20.60 -0.36 -2.58
C LYS A 314 19.50 0.66 -2.22
N ALA A 315 18.41 0.65 -2.99
CA ALA A 315 17.26 1.51 -2.74
C ALA A 315 16.39 1.02 -1.59
N LEU A 316 16.48 -0.26 -1.21
CA LEU A 316 15.73 -0.81 -0.09
C LEU A 316 16.38 -0.38 1.23
N LYS A 317 15.66 0.42 2.00
CA LYS A 317 16.02 0.80 3.37
C LYS A 317 15.44 -0.16 4.40
N TYR A 318 14.36 -0.83 4.04
CA TYR A 318 13.80 -1.95 4.78
C TYR A 318 13.15 -2.94 3.80
N GLN A 319 13.23 -4.23 4.11
CA GLN A 319 12.49 -5.29 3.42
C GLN A 319 12.11 -6.40 4.39
N HIS A 320 10.92 -6.98 4.22
CA HIS A 320 10.50 -8.19 4.92
C HIS A 320 9.57 -9.02 4.04
N ASN A 321 9.81 -10.33 4.00
CA ASN A 321 9.16 -11.26 3.07
C ASN A 321 8.18 -12.22 3.77
N GLN A 322 7.62 -11.82 4.92
CA GLN A 322 6.54 -12.54 5.60
C GLN A 322 5.39 -11.59 5.91
N GLN A 323 4.30 -12.15 6.45
CA GLN A 323 3.08 -11.38 6.69
C GLN A 323 3.31 -10.24 7.67
N GLY A 324 2.63 -9.12 7.42
CA GLY A 324 2.79 -7.91 8.19
C GLY A 324 2.08 -6.71 7.56
N PHE A 325 2.23 -5.56 8.19
CA PHE A 325 1.65 -4.31 7.73
C PHE A 325 2.50 -3.10 8.13
N CYS A 326 2.11 -1.94 7.64
CA CYS A 326 2.76 -0.66 7.90
C CYS A 326 1.86 0.22 8.77
N VAL A 327 2.46 0.94 9.70
CA VAL A 327 1.85 2.04 10.45
C VAL A 327 2.61 3.31 10.11
N LEU A 328 1.87 4.36 9.77
CA LEU A 328 2.40 5.70 9.56
C LEU A 328 1.80 6.64 10.60
N ASP A 329 2.62 7.12 11.52
CA ASP A 329 2.25 8.15 12.47
C ASP A 329 2.59 9.52 11.87
N CYS A 330 1.56 10.35 11.70
CA CYS A 330 1.66 11.75 11.32
C CYS A 330 1.75 12.56 12.62
N MET A 331 2.88 13.22 12.82
CA MET A 331 3.16 14.01 14.02
C MET A 331 2.59 15.42 13.87
N ASP A 332 2.34 16.08 14.99
CA ASP A 332 1.84 17.47 15.07
C ASP A 332 2.79 18.50 14.44
N ASP A 333 4.09 18.19 14.36
CA ASP A 333 5.07 18.99 13.63
C ASP A 333 5.10 18.70 12.12
N GLY A 334 4.29 17.78 11.62
CA GLY A 334 4.25 17.38 10.21
C GLY A 334 5.28 16.33 9.82
N SER A 335 6.08 15.85 10.78
CA SER A 335 6.96 14.70 10.53
C SER A 335 6.16 13.41 10.36
N LEU A 336 6.71 12.49 9.57
CA LEU A 336 6.12 11.19 9.31
C LEU A 336 7.01 10.08 9.89
N ASP A 337 6.50 9.31 10.83
CA ASP A 337 7.18 8.16 11.43
C ASP A 337 6.59 6.84 10.91
N LEU A 338 7.41 6.12 10.14
CA LEU A 338 7.06 4.87 9.50
C LEU A 338 7.49 3.70 10.37
N SER A 339 6.55 2.84 10.74
CA SER A 339 6.80 1.56 11.41
C SER A 339 6.33 0.38 10.57
N PHE A 340 7.13 -0.70 10.50
CA PHE A 340 6.66 -1.99 10.00
C PHE A 340 6.45 -2.96 11.13
N TYR A 341 5.32 -3.65 11.06
CA TYR A 341 4.90 -4.69 11.99
C TYR A 341 4.84 -6.01 11.24
N ILE A 342 5.46 -7.06 11.80
CA ILE A 342 5.56 -8.38 11.18
C ILE A 342 4.95 -9.42 12.10
N GLU A 343 4.39 -10.47 11.50
CA GLU A 343 4.05 -11.69 12.23
C GLU A 343 5.34 -12.44 12.58
N ASP A 344 5.50 -12.76 13.87
CA ASP A 344 6.54 -13.64 14.39
C ASP A 344 5.92 -14.59 15.42
N LYS A 345 5.71 -15.85 15.02
CA LYS A 345 5.27 -16.96 15.88
C LYS A 345 3.95 -16.70 16.61
N GLY A 346 2.95 -16.22 15.90
CA GLY A 346 1.60 -15.95 16.39
C GLY A 346 1.47 -14.63 17.14
N ARG A 347 2.43 -13.72 16.97
CA ARG A 347 2.37 -12.36 17.53
C ARG A 347 2.89 -11.35 16.53
N THR A 348 2.30 -10.17 16.55
CA THR A 348 2.78 -9.05 15.76
C THR A 348 3.84 -8.27 16.52
N THR A 349 5.01 -8.06 15.90
CA THR A 349 6.13 -7.32 16.49
C THR A 349 6.53 -6.15 15.60
N LYS A 350 6.93 -5.04 16.22
CA LYS A 350 7.49 -3.90 15.48
C LYS A 350 8.93 -4.26 15.07
N ALA A 351 9.15 -4.47 13.78
CA ALA A 351 10.46 -4.88 13.25
C ALA A 351 11.30 -3.72 12.71
N PHE A 352 10.68 -2.57 12.45
CA PHE A 352 11.34 -1.39 11.92
C PHE A 352 10.59 -0.12 12.32
N GLN A 353 11.34 0.96 12.52
CA GLN A 353 10.81 2.30 12.73
C GLN A 353 11.79 3.34 12.18
N GLN A 354 11.30 4.35 11.47
CA GLN A 354 12.10 5.45 10.95
C GLN A 354 11.23 6.69 10.68
N ILE A 355 11.71 7.86 11.09
CA ILE A 355 11.18 9.15 10.60
C ILE A 355 11.57 9.31 9.12
N ILE A 356 10.59 9.25 8.23
CA ILE A 356 10.80 9.25 6.77
C ILE A 356 10.65 10.63 6.13
N TYR A 357 9.97 11.55 6.81
CA TYR A 357 9.81 12.92 6.40
C TYR A 357 10.01 13.81 7.63
N PRO A 358 11.19 14.44 7.82
CA PRO A 358 11.41 15.39 8.90
C PRO A 358 10.80 16.75 8.53
N ASN A 359 10.24 17.45 9.53
CA ASN A 359 9.82 18.85 9.40
C ASN A 359 11.01 19.79 9.26
#